data_AF-A0A535U8P9-F1
#
_entry.id   AF-A0A535U8P9-F1
#
_cell.length_a   1.000
_cell.length_b   1.000
_cell.length_c   1.000
_cell.angle_alpha   90.00
_cell.angle_beta   90.00
_cell.angle_gamma   90.00
#
_symmetry.space_group_name_H-M   'P 1'
#
loop_
_entity.id
_entity.type
_entity.pdbx_description
1 polymer ?
#
loop_
_entity_poly.entity_id
_entity_poly.type
_entity_poly.pdbx_seq_one_letter_code
_entity_poly.pdbx_strand_id
1 'polypeptide(L)'
;MSVRTSQSGQTAVKHILRTRKLKADDHKHPVNVIHHDEATFGEKLADKISSGIGSWTFLIIQTIAVAIWMAGNAYLYFNFDPKPFILLNLLFSIQAAYTGPVLLLAGNRQSQKDRLTLEHAAEEAEKADVQNVEILKAIKENTEVTIQILRHVEALVSNHMAEDAAKVSQQGA
;
A
#
# COMPACT_ATOMS: atom_id res chain seq x y z
N MET A 1 -45.44 -26.12 -2.34
CA MET A 1 -45.35 -25.46 -1.02
C MET A 1 -44.25 -24.42 -1.11
N SER A 2 -44.59 -23.15 -1.35
CA SER A 2 -43.63 -22.08 -1.64
C SER A 2 -42.99 -21.58 -0.33
N VAL A 3 -41.68 -21.79 -0.19
CA VAL A 3 -40.89 -21.28 0.93
C VAL A 3 -40.94 -19.76 0.91
N ARG A 4 -41.65 -19.19 1.89
CA ARG A 4 -41.78 -17.75 2.10
C ARG A 4 -40.42 -17.24 2.58
N THR A 5 -39.56 -16.81 1.66
CA THR A 5 -38.31 -16.14 2.00
C THR A 5 -38.66 -14.84 2.73
N SER A 6 -38.46 -14.84 4.04
CA SER A 6 -38.76 -13.69 4.90
C SER A 6 -37.95 -12.48 4.43
N GLN A 7 -38.67 -11.43 4.03
CA GLN A 7 -38.15 -10.12 3.61
C GLN A 7 -37.17 -9.52 4.64
N SER A 8 -37.27 -9.95 5.90
CA SER A 8 -36.40 -9.53 7.02
C SER A 8 -34.93 -9.93 6.82
N GLY A 9 -34.65 -11.07 6.18
CA GLY A 9 -33.26 -11.52 5.95
C GLY A 9 -32.53 -10.68 4.90
N GLN A 10 -33.25 -10.16 3.90
CA GLN A 10 -32.65 -9.36 2.83
C GLN A 10 -32.34 -7.92 3.28
N THR A 11 -33.16 -7.36 4.16
CA THR A 11 -32.91 -6.04 4.77
C THR A 11 -31.74 -6.10 5.76
N ALA A 12 -31.55 -7.26 6.42
CA ALA A 12 -30.40 -7.49 7.28
C ALA A 12 -29.06 -7.45 6.49
N VAL A 13 -29.01 -8.16 5.37
CA VAL A 13 -27.81 -8.19 4.52
C VAL A 13 -27.55 -6.82 3.87
N LYS A 14 -28.59 -6.10 3.44
CA LYS A 14 -28.43 -4.77 2.83
C LYS A 14 -27.87 -3.70 3.78
N HIS A 15 -28.17 -3.75 5.09
CA HIS A 15 -27.63 -2.76 6.02
C HIS A 15 -26.17 -3.07 6.40
N ILE A 16 -25.79 -4.35 6.48
CA ILE A 16 -24.40 -4.77 6.75
C ILE A 16 -23.48 -4.46 5.55
N LEU A 17 -24.00 -4.53 4.31
CA LEU A 17 -23.22 -4.20 3.12
C LEU A 17 -23.08 -2.68 2.85
N ARG A 18 -23.79 -1.81 3.57
CA ARG A 18 -23.84 -0.36 3.29
C ARG A 18 -22.75 0.47 3.96
N THR A 19 -22.05 -0.08 4.95
CA THR A 19 -20.96 0.61 5.67
C THR A 19 -19.64 0.63 4.89
N ARG A 20 -19.56 -0.06 3.73
CA ARG A 20 -18.36 -0.12 2.90
C ARG A 20 -18.29 0.94 1.79
N LYS A 21 -18.88 2.12 2.01
CA LYS A 21 -18.40 3.36 1.37
C LYS A 21 -17.35 4.00 2.27
N LEU A 22 -16.33 3.23 2.63
CA LEU A 22 -15.08 3.82 3.08
C LEU A 22 -14.55 4.60 1.90
N LYS A 23 -14.39 5.89 2.12
CA LYS A 23 -13.90 6.96 1.24
C LYS A 23 -12.64 6.53 0.48
N ALA A 24 -12.83 5.79 -0.61
CA ALA A 24 -11.77 5.32 -1.51
C ALA A 24 -11.34 6.44 -2.47
N ASP A 25 -11.15 7.65 -1.95
CA ASP A 25 -10.80 8.81 -2.77
C ASP A 25 -9.76 9.71 -2.09
N ASP A 26 -8.84 9.09 -1.34
CA ASP A 26 -7.60 9.74 -0.96
C ASP A 26 -6.44 8.80 -1.27
N HIS A 27 -6.07 8.73 -2.55
CA HIS A 27 -4.90 7.99 -3.03
C HIS A 27 -3.58 8.66 -2.61
N LYS A 28 -3.60 9.58 -1.64
CA LYS A 28 -2.39 10.07 -0.99
C LYS A 28 -2.19 9.27 0.28
N HIS A 29 -1.20 8.38 0.25
CA HIS A 29 -0.70 7.73 1.46
C HIS A 29 -0.49 8.81 2.55
N PRO A 30 -0.99 8.64 3.78
CA PRO A 30 -0.98 9.70 4.81
C PRO A 30 0.45 10.21 5.11
N VAL A 31 1.46 9.36 4.97
CA VAL A 31 2.90 9.74 5.03
C VAL A 31 3.25 10.85 4.04
N ASN A 32 2.64 10.83 2.85
CA ASN A 32 2.89 11.83 1.82
C ASN A 32 2.16 13.15 2.12
N VAL A 33 1.08 13.13 2.90
CA VAL A 33 0.30 14.32 3.27
C VAL A 33 1.01 15.13 4.37
N ILE A 34 1.63 14.47 5.35
CA ILE A 34 2.38 15.13 6.43
C ILE A 34 3.59 15.91 5.90
N HIS A 35 4.17 15.50 4.77
CA HIS A 35 5.37 16.14 4.22
C HIS A 35 5.11 17.32 3.27
N HIS A 36 3.87 17.55 2.85
CA HIS A 36 3.58 18.61 1.88
C HIS A 36 3.41 20.00 2.49
N ASP A 37 3.04 20.11 3.78
CA ASP A 37 2.63 21.39 4.38
C ASP A 37 3.75 22.14 5.13
N GLU A 38 4.90 21.51 5.43
CA GLU A 38 6.01 22.16 6.18
C GLU A 38 7.39 22.05 5.51
N ALA A 39 7.46 21.77 4.21
CA ALA A 39 8.75 21.62 3.53
C ALA A 39 9.51 22.95 3.37
N THR A 40 10.61 23.09 4.12
CA THR A 40 11.60 24.16 4.04
C THR A 40 12.25 24.19 2.64
N PHE A 41 12.84 25.33 2.21
CA PHE A 41 13.48 25.47 0.90
C PHE A 41 14.53 24.37 0.61
N GLY A 42 15.30 23.97 1.63
CA GLY A 42 16.27 22.87 1.52
C GLY A 42 15.61 21.50 1.29
N GLU A 43 14.43 21.28 1.85
CA GLU A 43 13.69 20.02 1.70
C GLU A 43 13.07 19.90 0.31
N LYS A 44 12.57 21.00 -0.26
CA LYS A 44 12.09 21.03 -1.66
C LYS A 44 13.22 20.82 -2.66
N LEU A 45 14.40 21.38 -2.37
CA LEU A 45 15.59 21.18 -3.20
C LEU A 45 16.06 19.72 -3.15
N ALA A 46 16.12 19.11 -1.96
CA ALA A 46 16.48 17.71 -1.80
C ALA A 46 15.50 16.76 -2.52
N ASP A 47 14.19 17.01 -2.43
CA ASP A 47 13.17 16.19 -3.11
C ASP A 47 13.31 16.29 -4.64
N LYS A 48 13.62 17.48 -5.17
CA LYS A 48 13.87 17.69 -6.60
C LYS A 48 15.18 17.01 -7.06
N ILE A 49 16.22 17.08 -6.24
CA ILE A 49 17.51 16.45 -6.50
C ILE A 49 17.39 14.92 -6.51
N SER A 50 16.66 14.34 -5.55
CA SER A 50 16.39 12.90 -5.49
C SER A 50 15.71 12.39 -6.76
N SER A 51 14.72 13.14 -7.26
CA SER A 51 14.04 12.82 -8.53
C SER A 51 14.91 13.04 -9.79
N GLY A 52 15.91 13.92 -9.71
CA GLY A 52 16.68 14.39 -10.88
C GLY A 52 17.98 13.62 -11.11
N ILE A 53 18.74 13.31 -10.06
CA ILE A 53 20.06 12.66 -10.17
C ILE A 53 19.94 11.19 -10.63
N GLY A 54 18.80 10.53 -10.39
CA GLY A 54 18.54 9.16 -10.82
C GLY A 54 18.00 9.00 -12.25
N SER A 55 17.80 10.10 -13.00
CA SER A 55 17.17 10.03 -14.32
C SER A 55 18.18 9.91 -15.46
N TRP A 56 17.94 8.96 -16.37
CA TRP A 56 18.71 8.80 -17.61
C TRP A 56 18.74 10.07 -18.47
N THR A 57 17.73 10.92 -18.37
CA THR A 57 17.65 12.18 -19.13
C THR A 57 18.68 13.22 -18.67
N PHE A 58 19.03 13.24 -17.37
CA PHE A 58 20.02 14.17 -16.83
C PHE A 58 21.43 13.88 -17.40
N LEU A 59 21.82 12.60 -17.43
CA LEU A 59 23.10 12.17 -17.98
C LEU A 59 23.24 12.56 -19.46
N ILE A 60 22.20 12.33 -20.26
CA ILE A 60 22.19 12.67 -21.70
C ILE A 60 22.37 14.17 -21.90
N ILE A 61 21.62 15.01 -21.16
CA ILE A 61 21.73 16.47 -21.26
C ILE A 61 23.14 16.93 -20.87
N GLN A 62 23.71 16.39 -19.78
CA GLN A 62 25.05 16.76 -19.34
C GLN A 62 26.13 16.35 -20.35
N THR A 63 26.04 15.15 -20.94
CA THR A 63 26.96 14.71 -22.00
C THR A 63 26.87 15.61 -23.23
N ILE A 64 25.67 15.97 -23.67
CA ILE A 64 25.47 16.88 -24.81
C ILE A 64 26.03 18.27 -24.51
N ALA A 65 25.80 18.81 -23.31
CA ALA A 65 26.33 20.12 -22.92
C ALA A 65 27.87 20.15 -22.96
N VAL A 66 28.52 19.10 -22.45
CA VAL A 66 29.99 18.95 -22.50
C VAL A 66 30.47 18.81 -23.95
N ALA A 67 29.79 18.02 -24.76
CA ALA A 67 30.14 17.84 -26.17
C ALA A 67 30.02 19.15 -26.96
N ILE A 68 28.96 19.94 -26.73
CA ILE A 68 28.78 21.27 -27.33
C ILE A 68 29.88 22.22 -26.88
N TRP A 69 30.23 22.23 -25.59
CA TRP A 69 31.29 23.08 -25.05
C TRP A 69 32.66 22.76 -25.68
N MET A 70 32.96 21.46 -25.79
CA MET A 70 34.19 20.96 -26.41
C MET A 70 34.23 21.30 -27.91
N ALA A 71 33.13 21.11 -28.63
CA ALA A 71 33.01 21.46 -30.05
C ALA A 71 33.10 22.97 -30.29
N GLY A 72 32.47 23.78 -29.42
CA GLY A 72 32.52 25.24 -29.46
C GLY A 72 33.93 25.77 -29.25
N ASN A 73 34.68 25.25 -28.25
CA ASN A 73 36.08 25.62 -28.04
C ASN A 73 37.02 25.10 -29.15
N ALA A 74 36.68 23.98 -29.80
CA ALA A 74 37.46 23.47 -30.93
C ALA A 74 37.25 24.28 -32.22
N TYR A 75 36.05 24.86 -32.42
CA TYR A 75 35.67 25.58 -33.64
C TYR A 75 35.90 27.10 -33.55
N LEU A 76 35.68 27.72 -32.38
CA LEU A 76 36.06 29.12 -32.16
C LEU A 76 37.58 29.18 -31.89
N TYR A 77 38.34 29.80 -32.79
CA TYR A 77 39.78 30.07 -32.66
C TYR A 77 40.16 30.96 -31.45
N PHE A 78 39.17 31.37 -30.65
CA PHE A 78 39.36 31.99 -29.36
C PHE A 78 39.78 30.89 -28.38
N ASN A 79 41.06 30.91 -27.96
CA ASN A 79 41.64 30.02 -26.94
C ASN A 79 41.03 30.25 -25.55
N PHE A 80 39.71 30.20 -25.43
CA PHE A 80 38.96 30.49 -24.21
C PHE A 80 39.20 29.42 -23.14
N ASP A 81 39.45 28.17 -23.56
CA ASP A 81 39.92 27.06 -22.72
C ASP A 81 40.98 26.21 -23.46
N PRO A 82 42.29 26.55 -23.36
CA PRO A 82 43.37 25.82 -24.02
C PRO A 82 43.44 24.36 -23.54
N LYS A 83 43.90 23.47 -24.42
CA LYS A 83 44.12 22.05 -24.08
C LYS A 83 45.11 21.97 -22.90
N PRO A 84 44.82 21.24 -21.79
CA PRO A 84 43.69 20.36 -21.53
C PRO A 84 42.60 21.09 -20.72
N PHE A 85 41.49 21.47 -21.36
CA PHE A 85 40.29 22.14 -20.81
C PHE A 85 40.28 22.39 -19.29
N ILE A 86 41.03 23.38 -18.81
CA ILE A 86 41.31 23.60 -17.38
C ILE A 86 40.05 24.05 -16.64
N LEU A 87 39.22 24.86 -17.30
CA LEU A 87 37.97 25.37 -16.73
C LEU A 87 36.95 24.25 -16.60
N LEU A 88 36.85 23.40 -17.61
CA LEU A 88 35.96 22.24 -17.59
C LEU A 88 36.38 21.26 -16.49
N ASN A 89 37.68 21.00 -16.37
CA ASN A 89 38.22 20.12 -15.33
C ASN A 89 37.98 20.68 -13.92
N LEU A 90 38.12 22.01 -13.74
CA LEU A 90 37.81 22.68 -12.47
C LEU A 90 36.33 22.55 -12.12
N LEU A 91 35.44 22.77 -13.09
CA LEU A 91 33.99 22.69 -12.89
C LEU A 91 33.57 21.26 -12.49
N PHE A 92 34.09 20.24 -13.17
CA PHE A 92 33.85 18.85 -12.80
C PHE A 92 34.38 18.50 -11.40
N SER A 93 35.53 19.05 -11.02
CA SER A 93 36.11 18.83 -9.69
C SER A 93 35.19 19.40 -8.59
N ILE A 94 34.66 20.61 -8.80
CA ILE A 94 33.69 21.22 -7.87
C ILE A 94 32.37 20.44 -7.85
N GLN A 95 31.89 20.01 -9.03
CA GLN A 95 30.68 19.19 -9.15
C GLN A 95 30.80 17.90 -8.33
N ALA A 96 31.92 17.17 -8.47
CA ALA A 96 32.18 15.96 -7.69
C ALA A 96 32.25 16.23 -6.19
N ALA A 97 32.94 17.31 -5.78
CA ALA A 97 33.06 17.68 -4.36
C ALA A 97 31.70 17.99 -3.71
N TYR A 98 30.77 18.62 -4.44
CA TYR A 98 29.43 18.93 -3.91
C TYR A 98 28.44 17.77 -4.04
N THR A 99 28.66 16.85 -4.98
CA THR A 99 27.78 15.69 -5.21
C THR A 99 27.68 14.81 -3.96
N GLY A 100 28.80 14.53 -3.27
CA GLY A 100 28.82 13.70 -2.07
C GLY A 100 27.89 14.19 -0.96
N PRO A 101 28.07 15.43 -0.44
CA PRO A 101 27.21 15.99 0.60
C PRO A 101 25.74 16.07 0.21
N VAL A 102 25.44 16.48 -1.03
CA VAL A 102 24.07 16.55 -1.53
C VAL A 102 23.43 15.18 -1.60
N LEU A 103 24.16 14.17 -2.07
CA LEU A 103 23.68 12.80 -2.14
C LEU A 103 23.42 12.23 -0.74
N LEU A 104 24.27 12.54 0.24
CA LEU A 104 24.05 12.16 1.64
C LEU A 104 22.80 12.81 2.23
N LEU A 105 22.57 14.10 1.96
CA LEU A 105 21.37 14.80 2.42
C LEU A 105 20.10 14.26 1.75
N ALA A 106 20.14 14.03 0.43
CA ALA A 106 19.03 13.45 -0.32
C ALA A 106 18.74 12.00 0.13
N GLY A 107 19.78 11.20 0.38
CA GLY A 107 19.66 9.84 0.87
C GLY A 107 19.10 9.75 2.29
N ASN A 108 19.58 10.60 3.22
CA ASN A 108 19.05 10.64 4.59
C ASN A 108 17.56 11.03 4.59
N ARG A 109 17.15 11.96 3.71
CA ARG A 109 15.75 12.37 3.51
C ARG A 109 14.90 11.22 2.96
N GLN A 110 15.38 10.52 1.93
CA GLN A 110 14.66 9.38 1.36
C GLN A 110 14.51 8.25 2.40
N SER A 111 15.57 7.95 3.14
CA SER A 111 15.55 6.92 4.18
C SER A 111 14.55 7.23 5.30
N GLN A 112 14.40 8.49 5.69
CA GLN A 112 13.38 8.90 6.67
C GLN A 112 11.95 8.68 6.14
N LYS A 113 11.68 9.04 4.89
CA LYS A 113 10.38 8.80 4.23
C LYS A 113 10.08 7.30 4.12
N ASP A 114 11.09 6.51 3.73
CA ASP A 114 10.97 5.06 3.60
C ASP A 114 10.68 4.43 4.97
N ARG A 115 11.36 4.87 6.04
CA ARG A 115 11.11 4.36 7.40
C ARG A 115 9.68 4.62 7.88
N LEU A 116 9.17 5.85 7.71
CA LEU A 116 7.79 6.17 8.07
C LEU A 116 6.79 5.33 7.25
N THR A 117 7.06 5.15 5.95
CA THR A 117 6.22 4.31 5.09
C THR A 117 6.19 2.87 5.57
N LEU A 118 7.34 2.31 5.97
CA LEU A 118 7.44 0.97 6.52
C LEU A 118 6.75 0.82 7.87
N GLU A 119 6.88 1.80 8.77
CA GLU A 119 6.19 1.81 10.07
C GLU A 119 4.66 1.77 9.87
N HIS A 120 4.12 2.62 9.00
CA HIS A 120 2.70 2.60 8.70
C HIS A 120 2.24 1.29 8.02
N ALA A 121 3.02 0.74 7.10
CA ALA A 121 2.69 -0.55 6.48
C ALA A 121 2.66 -1.69 7.52
N ALA A 122 3.56 -1.65 8.51
CA ALA A 122 3.57 -2.62 9.61
C ALA A 122 2.34 -2.47 10.51
N GLU A 123 1.95 -1.24 10.88
CA GLU A 123 0.73 -0.99 11.64
C GLU A 123 -0.54 -1.45 10.90
N GLU A 124 -0.60 -1.24 9.58
CA GLU A 124 -1.73 -1.67 8.77
C GLU A 124 -1.81 -3.20 8.68
N ALA A 125 -0.66 -3.87 8.54
CA ALA A 125 -0.57 -5.33 8.58
C ALA A 125 -1.04 -5.89 9.93
N GLU A 126 -0.63 -5.31 11.05
CA GLU A 126 -1.09 -5.73 12.38
C GLU A 126 -2.61 -5.58 12.53
N LYS A 127 -3.18 -4.45 12.08
CA LYS A 127 -4.64 -4.24 12.08
C LYS A 127 -5.38 -5.24 11.20
N ALA A 128 -4.79 -5.63 10.07
CA ALA A 128 -5.36 -6.64 9.19
C ALA A 128 -5.34 -8.02 9.86
N ASP A 129 -4.26 -8.36 10.55
CA ASP A 129 -4.16 -9.64 11.29
C ASP A 129 -5.17 -9.71 12.44
N VAL A 130 -5.36 -8.64 13.20
CA VAL A 130 -6.39 -8.58 14.25
C VAL A 130 -7.79 -8.79 13.65
N GLN A 131 -8.10 -8.13 12.53
CA GLN A 131 -9.37 -8.31 11.83
C GLN A 131 -9.54 -9.73 11.29
N ASN A 132 -8.49 -10.34 10.76
CA ASN A 132 -8.51 -11.72 10.30
C ASN A 132 -8.85 -12.68 11.45
N VAL A 133 -8.24 -12.49 12.63
CA VAL A 133 -8.56 -13.29 13.83
C VAL A 133 -10.02 -13.11 14.25
N GLU A 134 -10.56 -11.89 14.20
CA GLU A 134 -11.95 -11.62 14.53
C GLU A 134 -12.92 -12.31 13.55
N ILE A 135 -12.64 -12.25 12.25
CA ILE A 135 -13.41 -12.96 11.22
C ILE A 135 -13.37 -14.47 11.46
N LEU A 136 -12.20 -15.04 11.74
CA LEU A 136 -12.06 -16.47 12.03
C LEU A 136 -12.86 -16.89 13.26
N LYS A 137 -12.90 -16.04 14.29
CA LYS A 137 -13.72 -16.27 15.49
C LYS A 137 -15.21 -16.31 15.14
N ALA A 138 -15.69 -15.35 14.34
CA ALA A 138 -17.09 -15.31 13.90
C ALA A 138 -17.47 -16.53 13.03
N ILE A 139 -16.56 -16.99 12.15
CA ILE A 139 -16.77 -18.20 11.35
C ILE A 139 -16.87 -19.44 12.26
N LYS A 140 -15.99 -19.53 13.27
CA LYS A 140 -16.02 -20.64 14.24
C LYS A 140 -17.34 -20.66 15.02
N GLU A 141 -17.82 -19.51 15.47
CA GLU A 141 -19.09 -19.39 16.20
C GLU A 141 -20.29 -19.83 15.34
N ASN A 142 -20.37 -19.37 14.09
CA ASN A 142 -21.39 -19.82 13.15
C ASN A 142 -21.33 -21.32 12.87
N THR A 143 -20.11 -21.88 12.79
CA THR A 143 -19.92 -23.33 12.60
C THR A 143 -20.45 -24.11 13.81
N GLU A 144 -20.17 -23.65 15.03
CA GLU A 144 -20.67 -24.31 16.25
C GLU A 144 -22.20 -24.26 16.33
N VAL A 145 -22.81 -23.10 16.04
CA VAL A 145 -24.28 -22.97 15.99
C VAL A 145 -24.89 -23.92 14.95
N THR A 146 -24.26 -24.04 13.78
CA THR A 146 -24.70 -24.97 12.73
C THR A 146 -24.67 -26.42 13.21
N ILE A 147 -23.61 -26.81 13.92
CA ILE A 147 -23.49 -28.15 14.50
C ILE A 147 -24.55 -28.38 15.59
N GLN A 148 -24.81 -27.39 16.45
CA GLN A 148 -25.85 -27.50 17.47
C GLN A 148 -27.25 -27.69 16.88
N ILE A 149 -27.59 -26.96 15.81
CA ILE A 149 -28.85 -27.13 15.08
C ILE A 149 -28.95 -28.55 14.51
N LEU A 150 -27.88 -29.03 13.87
CA LEU A 150 -27.84 -30.39 13.33
C LEU A 150 -28.12 -31.45 14.41
N ARG A 151 -27.45 -31.36 15.57
CA ARG A 151 -27.68 -32.28 16.70
C ARG A 151 -29.11 -32.19 17.24
N HIS A 152 -29.68 -30.99 17.35
CA HIS A 152 -31.05 -30.82 17.84
C HIS A 152 -32.08 -31.43 16.89
N VAL A 153 -31.90 -31.25 15.58
CA VAL A 153 -32.76 -31.86 14.55
C VAL A 153 -32.65 -33.38 14.60
N GLU A 154 -31.45 -33.94 14.72
CA GLU A 154 -31.25 -35.38 14.84
C GLU A 154 -31.95 -35.98 16.08
N ALA A 155 -31.86 -35.28 17.23
CA ALA A 155 -32.56 -35.69 18.44
C ALA A 155 -34.09 -35.65 18.30
N LEU A 156 -34.63 -34.61 17.66
CA LEU A 156 -36.07 -34.50 17.40
C LEU A 156 -36.58 -35.62 16.48
N VAL A 157 -35.83 -35.93 15.41
CA VAL A 157 -36.16 -37.03 14.50
C VAL A 157 -36.12 -38.36 15.25
N SER A 158 -35.07 -38.61 16.04
CA SER A 158 -34.94 -39.84 16.82
C SER A 158 -36.10 -40.03 17.80
N ASN A 159 -36.49 -38.98 18.54
CA ASN A 159 -37.63 -39.02 19.44
C ASN A 159 -38.96 -39.29 18.72
N HIS A 160 -39.18 -38.67 17.56
CA HIS A 160 -40.40 -38.87 16.79
C HIS A 160 -40.50 -40.30 16.24
N MET A 161 -39.37 -40.85 15.75
CA MET A 161 -39.29 -42.25 15.31
C MET A 161 -39.57 -43.23 16.45
N ALA A 162 -39.09 -42.94 17.66
CA ALA A 162 -39.38 -43.73 18.86
C ALA A 162 -40.86 -43.66 19.28
N GLU A 163 -41.47 -42.47 19.22
CA GLU A 163 -42.90 -42.29 19.50
C GLU A 163 -43.78 -43.01 18.47
N ASP A 164 -43.45 -42.94 17.19
CA ASP A 164 -44.20 -43.61 16.12
C ASP A 164 -44.09 -45.13 16.24
N ALA A 165 -42.90 -45.66 16.54
CA ALA A 165 -42.71 -47.09 16.81
C ALA A 165 -43.54 -47.57 18.03
N ALA A 166 -43.63 -46.75 19.08
CA ALA A 166 -44.45 -47.05 20.26
C ALA A 166 -45.95 -47.05 19.96
N LYS A 167 -46.42 -46.10 19.13
CA LYS A 167 -47.83 -46.04 18.70
C LYS A 167 -48.21 -47.22 17.81
N VAL A 168 -47.35 -47.62 16.88
CA VAL A 168 -47.59 -48.79 16.01
C VAL A 168 -47.66 -50.09 16.82
N SER A 169 -46.84 -50.23 17.86
CA SER A 169 -46.90 -51.36 18.81
C SER A 169 -48.22 -51.41 19.60
N GLN A 170 -48.76 -50.25 20.01
CA GLN A 170 -50.05 -50.18 20.72
C GLN A 170 -51.28 -50.39 19.84
N GLN A 171 -51.18 -50.17 18.52
CA GLN A 171 -52.30 -50.30 17.58
C GLN A 171 -52.42 -51.70 16.95
N GLY A 172 -51.43 -52.57 17.16
CA GLY A 172 -51.38 -53.95 16.65
C GLY A 172 -51.67 -55.04 17.68
N ALA A 173 -52.10 -54.69 18.90
CA ALA A 173 -52.53 -55.60 19.96
C ALA A 173 -54.06 -55.51 20.15
#